data_AF-W7D428-F1
#
_entry.id   AF-W7D428-F1
#
_cell.length_a   1.000
_cell.length_b   1.000
_cell.length_c   1.000
_cell.angle_alpha   90.00
_cell.angle_beta   90.00
_cell.angle_gamma   90.00
#
_symmetry.space_group_name_H-M   'P 1'
#
loop_
_entity.id
_entity.type
_entity.pdbx_description
1 polymer ?
#
loop_
_entity_poly.entity_id
_entity_poly.type
_entity_poly.pdbx_seq_one_letter_code
_entity_poly.pdbx_strand_id
1 'polypeptide(L)'
;KIAPQLAELAVILVSFIWTAYEIPSLVGNSFPAFLGVVFYQGYYATDISVQVTTMFWMLVTSLFLLLVACILFFSVQKYRHFLREGSEQT
;
A
#
# COMPACT_ATOMS: atom_id res chain seq x y z
N LYS A 1 4.24 -19.50 -18.47
CA LYS A 1 2.77 -19.38 -18.27
C LYS A 1 2.36 -18.94 -16.85
N ILE A 2 3.29 -18.70 -15.91
CA ILE A 2 2.97 -18.40 -14.48
C ILE A 2 3.37 -16.95 -14.08
N ALA A 3 4.19 -16.28 -14.90
CA ALA A 3 4.70 -14.93 -14.64
C ALA A 3 3.61 -13.86 -14.36
N PRO A 4 2.48 -13.80 -15.07
CA PRO A 4 1.47 -12.77 -14.78
C PRO A 4 0.72 -13.03 -13.46
N GLN A 5 0.44 -14.29 -13.10
CA GLN A 5 -0.19 -14.59 -11.81
C GLN A 5 0.77 -14.32 -10.63
N LEU A 6 2.07 -14.58 -10.81
CA LEU A 6 3.07 -14.28 -9.79
C LEU A 6 3.22 -12.77 -9.56
N ALA A 7 3.12 -11.97 -10.62
CA ALA A 7 3.14 -10.51 -10.51
C ALA A 7 1.88 -9.98 -9.80
N GLU A 8 0.69 -10.50 -10.12
CA GLU A 8 -0.56 -10.15 -9.42
C GLU A 8 -0.46 -10.52 -7.92
N LEU A 9 0.02 -11.72 -7.60
CA LEU A 9 0.23 -12.17 -6.21
C LEU A 9 1.22 -11.25 -5.47
N ALA A 10 2.33 -10.88 -6.10
CA ALA A 10 3.33 -10.01 -5.49
C ALA A 10 2.75 -8.62 -5.17
N VAL A 11 1.95 -8.04 -6.08
CA VAL A 11 1.28 -6.76 -5.85
C VAL A 11 0.28 -6.85 -4.70
N ILE A 12 -0.52 -7.92 -4.64
CA ILE A 12 -1.49 -8.15 -3.55
C ILE A 12 -0.76 -8.29 -2.21
N LEU A 13 0.28 -9.13 -2.16
CA LEU A 13 1.06 -9.37 -0.95
C LEU A 13 1.77 -8.11 -0.46
N VAL A 14 2.39 -7.34 -1.37
CA VAL A 14 3.04 -6.07 -1.01
C VAL A 14 2.02 -5.08 -0.48
N SER A 15 0.86 -4.96 -1.12
CA SER A 15 -0.22 -4.07 -0.65
C SER A 15 -0.73 -4.50 0.73
N PHE A 16 -0.92 -5.80 0.95
CA PHE A 16 -1.36 -6.35 2.23
C PHE A 16 -0.35 -6.10 3.35
N ILE A 17 0.94 -6.40 3.11
CA ILE A 17 2.01 -6.20 4.09
C ILE A 17 2.17 -4.72 4.44
N TRP A 18 2.09 -3.82 3.45
CA TRP A 18 2.24 -2.38 3.67
C TRP A 18 1.10 -1.79 4.51
N THR A 19 -0.09 -2.38 4.43
CA THR A 19 -1.28 -1.91 5.16
C THR A 19 -1.45 -2.61 6.53
N ALA A 20 -0.69 -3.66 6.80
CA ALA A 20 -0.77 -4.43 8.05
C ALA A 20 -0.19 -3.63 9.24
N TYR A 21 -1.06 -2.95 9.98
CA TYR A 21 -0.71 -2.23 11.21
C TYR A 21 -0.41 -3.15 12.41
N GLU A 22 -1.14 -4.26 12.51
CA GLU A 22 -1.12 -5.10 13.72
C GLU A 22 0.20 -5.85 13.92
N ILE A 23 0.89 -6.22 12.85
CA ILE A 23 2.16 -6.95 12.95
C ILE A 23 3.27 -6.03 13.50
N PRO A 24 3.50 -4.82 12.94
CA PRO A 24 4.43 -3.86 13.52
C PRO A 24 4.13 -3.45 14.96
N SER A 25 2.85 -3.31 15.32
CA SER A 25 2.47 -2.89 16.68
C SER A 25 2.73 -3.97 17.72
N LEU A 26 2.58 -5.26 17.35
CA LEU A 26 2.84 -6.41 18.20
C LEU A 26 4.33 -6.78 18.30
N VAL A 27 5.12 -6.56 17.24
CA VAL A 27 6.56 -6.92 17.20
C VAL A 27 7.41 -5.97 18.06
N GLY A 28 6.86 -4.81 18.44
CA GLY A 28 7.48 -3.92 19.42
C GLY A 28 8.54 -2.99 18.81
N ASN A 29 8.29 -1.69 18.97
CA ASN A 29 9.22 -0.56 18.85
C ASN A 29 10.35 -0.71 17.81
N SER A 30 10.03 -1.12 16.59
CA SER A 30 10.95 -1.04 15.46
C SER A 30 11.20 0.44 15.21
N PHE A 31 12.43 0.91 15.45
CA PHE A 31 12.85 2.26 15.04
C PHE A 31 13.41 2.18 13.62
N PRO A 32 12.84 2.90 12.62
CA PRO A 32 11.73 3.86 12.70
C PRO A 32 10.34 3.19 12.77
N ALA A 33 9.43 3.80 13.54
CA ALA A 33 8.06 3.31 13.68
C ALA A 33 7.34 3.28 12.33
N PHE A 34 6.64 2.17 12.05
CA PHE A 34 5.84 2.05 10.84
C PHE A 34 4.74 3.11 10.82
N LEU A 35 4.41 3.62 9.63
CA LEU A 35 3.43 4.70 9.42
C LEU A 35 2.11 4.45 10.16
N GLY A 36 1.60 3.22 10.17
CA GLY A 36 0.37 2.87 10.90
C GLY A 36 0.46 3.11 12.41
N VAL A 37 1.62 2.85 13.03
CA VAL A 37 1.86 3.08 14.47
C VAL A 37 1.92 4.57 14.79
N VAL A 38 2.59 5.35 13.94
CA VAL A 38 2.67 6.80 14.07
C VAL A 38 1.27 7.44 14.00
N PHE A 39 0.45 7.01 13.03
CA PHE A 39 -0.91 7.52 12.89
C PHE A 39 -1.82 7.12 14.04
N TYR A 40 -1.71 5.88 14.54
CA TYR A 40 -2.48 5.46 15.71
C TYR A 40 -2.14 6.31 16.94
N GLN A 41 -0.86 6.50 17.23
CA GLN A 41 -0.42 7.31 18.37
C GLN A 41 -0.84 8.78 18.23
N GLY A 42 -0.73 9.36 17.03
CA GLY A 42 -1.15 10.74 16.78
C GLY A 42 -2.66 10.94 16.83
N TYR A 43 -3.46 9.93 16.45
CA TYR A 43 -4.92 9.98 16.50
C TYR A 43 -5.46 9.93 17.95
N TYR A 44 -4.78 9.18 18.82
CA TYR A 44 -5.12 9.09 20.25
C TYR A 44 -4.33 10.08 21.12
N ALA A 45 -3.64 11.06 20.52
CA ALA A 45 -2.99 12.13 21.25
C ALA A 45 -4.02 12.97 22.01
N THR A 46 -3.66 13.42 23.22
CA THR A 46 -4.54 14.22 24.09
C THR A 46 -4.78 15.63 23.53
N ASP A 47 -3.84 16.13 22.72
CA ASP A 47 -3.93 17.43 22.07
C ASP A 47 -4.76 17.34 20.78
N ILE A 48 -5.87 18.08 20.74
CA ILE A 48 -6.79 18.14 19.58
C ILE A 48 -6.09 18.63 18.31
N SER A 49 -5.13 19.55 18.44
CA SER A 49 -4.34 20.06 17.30
C SER A 49 -3.51 18.96 16.63
N VAL A 50 -2.91 18.08 17.44
CA VAL A 50 -2.10 16.95 16.97
C VAL A 50 -2.99 15.89 16.34
N GLN A 51 -4.15 15.63 16.93
CA GLN A 51 -5.14 14.70 16.39
C GLN A 51 -5.62 15.11 14.99
N VAL A 52 -6.03 16.38 14.82
CA VAL A 52 -6.51 16.89 13.53
C VAL A 52 -5.40 16.87 12.47
N THR A 53 -4.18 17.24 12.87
CA THR A 53 -3.01 17.16 11.98
C THR A 53 -2.75 15.73 11.54
N THR A 54 -2.87 14.77 12.45
CA THR A 54 -2.68 13.34 12.16
C THR A 54 -3.77 12.83 11.21
N MET A 55 -5.04 13.20 11.42
CA MET A 55 -6.14 12.84 10.51
C MET A 55 -5.92 13.36 9.09
N PHE A 56 -5.41 14.59 8.94
CA PHE A 56 -5.05 15.14 7.63
C PHE A 56 -3.97 14.30 6.94
N TRP A 57 -2.91 13.94 7.67
CA TRP A 57 -1.85 13.07 7.13
C TRP A 57 -2.34 11.66 6.79
N MET A 58 -3.27 11.09 7.56
CA MET A 58 -3.91 9.81 7.24
C MET A 58 -4.68 9.88 5.92
N LEU A 59 -5.38 10.98 5.64
CA LEU A 59 -6.06 11.18 4.35
C LEU A 59 -5.07 11.33 3.20
N VAL A 60 -4.01 12.13 3.39
CA VAL A 60 -2.98 12.34 2.36
C VAL A 60 -2.28 11.01 2.02
N THR A 61 -1.91 10.23 3.03
CA THR A 61 -1.28 8.91 2.80
C THR A 61 -2.23 7.92 2.15
N SER A 62 -3.51 7.93 2.51
CA SER A 62 -4.53 7.09 1.85
C SER A 62 -4.71 7.44 0.37
N LEU A 63 -4.77 8.74 0.04
CA LEU A 63 -4.83 9.19 -1.36
C LEU A 63 -3.56 8.84 -2.14
N PHE A 64 -2.40 8.96 -1.51
CA PHE A 64 -1.13 8.54 -2.12
C PHE A 64 -1.11 7.04 -2.41
N LEU A 65 -1.52 6.20 -1.45
CA LEU A 65 -1.61 4.75 -1.65
C LEU A 65 -2.62 4.38 -2.74
N LEU A 66 -3.76 5.08 -2.81
CA LEU A 66 -4.74 4.89 -3.89
C LEU A 66 -4.13 5.19 -5.26
N LEU A 67 -3.38 6.28 -5.39
CA LEU A 67 -2.69 6.62 -6.64
C LEU A 67 -1.65 5.57 -7.03
N VAL A 68 -0.85 5.10 -6.08
CA VAL A 68 0.14 4.04 -6.30
C VAL A 68 -0.56 2.74 -6.74
N ALA A 69 -1.65 2.37 -6.08
CA ALA A 69 -2.45 1.19 -6.43
C ALA A 69 -3.04 1.32 -7.85
N CYS A 70 -3.59 2.48 -8.21
CA CYS A 70 -4.06 2.75 -9.58
C CYS A 70 -2.92 2.60 -10.60
N ILE A 71 -1.75 3.21 -10.37
CA ILE A 71 -0.60 3.13 -11.28
C ILE A 71 -0.14 1.68 -11.46
N LEU A 72 -0.03 0.92 -10.37
CA LEU A 72 0.33 -0.49 -10.41
C LEU A 72 -0.72 -1.31 -11.17
N PHE A 73 -2.01 -1.07 -10.93
CA PHE A 73 -3.10 -1.74 -11.62
C PHE A 73 -3.05 -1.48 -13.13
N PHE A 74 -2.94 -0.21 -13.54
CA PHE A 74 -2.79 0.16 -14.96
C PHE A 74 -1.54 -0.44 -15.59
N SER A 75 -0.42 -0.48 -14.86
CA SER A 75 0.84 -1.06 -15.35
C SER A 75 0.72 -2.56 -15.58
N VAL A 76 0.09 -3.29 -14.65
CA VAL A 76 -0.19 -4.73 -14.78
C VAL A 76 -1.17 -4.99 -15.92
N GLN A 77 -2.22 -4.18 -16.05
CA GLN A 77 -3.22 -4.32 -17.10
C GLN A 77 -2.59 -4.08 -18.49
N LYS A 78 -1.73 -3.07 -18.63
CA LYS A 78 -0.96 -2.80 -19.85
C LYS A 78 0.00 -3.93 -20.18
N TYR A 79 0.71 -4.47 -19.18
CA TYR A 79 1.60 -5.62 -19.37
C TYR A 79 0.83 -6.87 -19.82
N ARG A 80 -0.36 -7.12 -19.27
CA ARG A 80 -1.24 -8.21 -19.72
C ARG A 80 -1.73 -8.03 -21.16
N HIS A 81 -2.02 -6.80 -21.59
CA HIS A 81 -2.42 -6.51 -22.97
C HIS A 81 -1.29 -6.83 -23.95
N PHE A 82 -0.07 -6.35 -23.66
CA PHE A 82 1.11 -6.58 -24.49
C PHE A 82 1.44 -8.08 -24.65
N LEU A 83 1.28 -8.86 -23.57
CA LEU A 83 1.47 -10.31 -23.63
C LEU A 83 0.39 -11.05 -24.43
N ARG A 84 -0.84 -10.52 -24.54
CA ARG A 84 -1.90 -11.09 -25.40
C ARG A 84 -1.61 -10.83 -26.87
N GLU A 85 -1.24 -9.60 -27.23
CA GLU A 85 -0.91 -9.24 -28.62
C GLU A 85 0.31 -10.01 -29.14
N GLY A 86 1.32 -10.23 -28.30
CA GLY A 86 2.49 -11.06 -28.66
C GLY A 86 2.18 -12.55 -28.84
N SER A 87 1.03 -13.04 -28.36
CA SER A 87 0.62 -14.45 -28.49
C SER A 87 -0.26 -14.74 -29.71
N GLU A 88 -0.79 -13.73 -30.38
CA GLU A 88 -1.58 -13.86 -31.62
C GLU A 88 -0.72 -13.85 -32.89
N GLN A 89 0.60 -13.59 -32.78
CA GLN A 89 1.53 -13.54 -33.92
C GLN A 89 2.34 -14.84 -34.14
N THR A 90 2.03 -15.92 -33.42
CA THR A 90 2.58 -17.29 -33.62
C THR A 90 1.46 -18.29 -33.79
#